data_AF-A0A848SV09-F1
#
_entry.id   AF-A0A848SV09-F1
#
_cell.length_a   1.000
_cell.length_b   1.000
_cell.length_c   1.000
_cell.angle_alpha   90.00
_cell.angle_beta   90.00
_cell.angle_gamma   90.00
#
_symmetry.space_group_name_H-M   'P 1'
#
loop_
_entity.id
_entity.type
_entity.pdbx_description
1 polymer ?
#
loop_
_entity_poly.entity_id
_entity_poly.type
_entity_poly.pdbx_seq_one_letter_code
_entity_poly.pdbx_strand_id
1 'polypeptide(L)'
;VYIGSLGNNPHSLLERIATPAAVIRAATGMRGDGMDFTLSPTWEGLANALPNARDIHLPELTHFMPMQDPALIAGYIAGEGMAD
;
A
#
# COMPACT_ATOMS: atom_id res chain seq x y z
N VAL A 1 9.39 -9.24 -9.74
CA VAL A 1 9.68 -8.30 -10.86
C VAL A 1 9.73 -9.13 -12.14
N TYR A 2 8.97 -8.74 -13.16
CA TYR A 2 8.84 -9.54 -14.41
C TYR A 2 10.11 -9.37 -15.26
N ILE A 3 10.55 -10.40 -15.99
CA ILE A 3 11.80 -10.35 -16.80
C ILE A 3 11.78 -9.19 -17.83
N GLY A 4 10.60 -8.83 -18.35
CA GLY A 4 10.45 -7.71 -19.28
C GLY A 4 10.61 -6.31 -18.66
N SER A 5 10.73 -6.19 -17.33
CA SER A 5 11.02 -4.92 -16.65
C SER A 5 12.48 -4.80 -16.19
N LEU A 6 13.34 -5.76 -16.56
CA LEU A 6 14.78 -5.66 -16.31
C LEU A 6 15.34 -4.43 -17.05
N GLY A 7 15.90 -3.49 -16.28
CA GLY A 7 16.49 -2.25 -16.81
C GLY A 7 15.59 -1.02 -16.77
N ASN A 8 14.30 -1.16 -16.40
CA ASN A 8 13.41 -0.01 -16.23
C ASN A 8 13.13 0.22 -14.75
N ASN A 9 13.44 1.42 -14.25
CA ASN A 9 13.14 1.81 -12.87
C ASN A 9 11.73 2.43 -12.80
N PRO A 10 10.71 1.72 -12.25
CA PRO A 10 9.37 2.27 -12.16
C PRO A 10 9.27 3.45 -11.17
N HIS A 11 10.22 3.62 -10.25
CA HIS A 11 10.15 4.67 -9.23
C HIS A 11 10.16 6.08 -9.84
N SER A 12 10.90 6.31 -10.94
CA SER A 12 10.92 7.61 -11.62
C SER A 12 9.60 7.96 -12.31
N LEU A 13 8.67 7.00 -12.42
CA LEU A 13 7.34 7.23 -13.00
C LEU A 13 6.32 7.66 -11.93
N LEU A 14 6.61 7.45 -10.64
CA LEU A 14 5.67 7.72 -9.54
C LEU A 14 5.29 9.21 -9.47
N GLU A 15 6.26 10.11 -9.67
CA GLU A 15 6.04 11.56 -9.69
C GLU A 15 5.07 12.01 -10.78
N ARG A 16 4.84 11.18 -11.82
CA ARG A 16 3.92 11.50 -12.93
C ARG A 16 2.47 11.16 -12.60
N ILE A 17 2.19 10.47 -11.49
CA ILE A 17 0.84 10.11 -11.07
C ILE A 17 0.25 11.28 -10.29
N ALA A 18 -0.44 12.18 -11.00
CA ALA A 18 -1.04 13.37 -10.41
C ALA A 18 -2.42 13.10 -9.77
N THR A 19 -3.06 11.96 -10.07
CA THR A 19 -4.35 11.60 -9.48
C THR A 19 -4.21 11.42 -7.96
N PRO A 20 -5.10 12.02 -7.15
CA PRO A 20 -5.13 11.76 -5.72
C PRO A 20 -5.23 10.26 -5.42
N ALA A 21 -4.44 9.79 -4.47
CA ALA A 21 -4.37 8.37 -4.13
C ALA A 21 -4.31 8.14 -2.62
N ALA A 22 -4.72 6.95 -2.19
CA ALA A 22 -4.47 6.48 -0.84
C ALA A 22 -3.62 5.21 -0.90
N VAL A 23 -2.56 5.15 -0.09
CA VAL A 23 -1.72 3.98 0.08
C VAL A 23 -2.07 3.36 1.43
N ILE A 24 -2.90 2.32 1.39
CA ILE A 24 -3.34 1.60 2.60
C ILE A 24 -2.38 0.44 2.86
N ARG A 25 -1.80 0.39 4.05
CA ARG A 25 -0.76 -0.58 4.41
C ARG A 25 -1.07 -1.23 5.74
N ALA A 26 -0.78 -2.52 5.81
CA ALA A 26 -0.89 -3.33 7.02
C ALA A 26 0.37 -3.21 7.88
N ALA A 27 0.44 -3.96 8.98
CA ALA A 27 1.64 -4.09 9.80
C ALA A 27 2.91 -4.34 8.97
N THR A 28 3.97 -3.59 9.24
CA THR A 28 5.30 -3.77 8.65
C THR A 28 6.21 -4.58 9.57
N GLY A 29 7.24 -5.21 9.01
CA GLY A 29 8.19 -6.02 9.78
C GLY A 29 9.08 -6.87 8.90
N MET A 30 10.08 -7.49 9.51
CA MET A 30 10.92 -8.47 8.83
C MET A 30 10.18 -9.80 8.73
N ARG A 31 10.00 -10.30 7.51
CA ARG A 31 9.64 -11.70 7.32
C ARG A 31 10.84 -12.53 7.79
N GLY A 32 10.65 -13.30 8.85
CA GLY A 32 11.66 -14.27 9.30
C GLY A 32 11.76 -15.45 8.32
N ASP A 33 12.30 -16.57 8.82
CA ASP A 33 12.57 -17.78 8.02
C ASP A 33 11.29 -18.53 7.54
N GLY A 34 10.12 -18.07 7.98
CA GLY A 34 8.82 -18.67 7.71
C GLY A 34 8.06 -18.03 6.55
N MET A 35 7.13 -18.81 5.98
CA MET A 35 6.12 -18.38 5.01
C MET A 35 5.05 -17.47 5.66
N ASP A 36 5.46 -16.39 6.33
CA ASP A 36 4.55 -15.38 6.84
C ASP A 36 4.18 -14.38 5.73
N PHE A 37 2.94 -14.47 5.28
CA PHE A 37 2.37 -13.58 4.26
C PHE A 37 1.48 -12.49 4.86
N THR A 38 1.40 -12.40 6.19
CA THR A 38 0.52 -11.47 6.89
C THR A 38 1.07 -10.05 6.96
N LEU A 39 2.39 -9.87 6.88
CA LEU A 39 3.01 -8.54 6.87
C LEU A 39 2.80 -7.82 5.53
N SER A 40 2.63 -6.50 5.61
CA SER A 40 2.52 -5.60 4.46
C SER A 40 3.76 -5.74 3.55
N PRO A 41 3.57 -6.07 2.26
CA PRO A 41 4.65 -6.07 1.28
C PRO A 41 4.92 -4.66 0.70
N THR A 42 4.08 -3.69 1.06
CA THR A 42 4.14 -2.34 0.50
C THR A 42 5.27 -1.55 1.12
N TRP A 43 6.13 -0.98 0.27
CA TRP A 43 7.20 -0.08 0.69
C TRP A 43 6.64 1.17 1.41
N GLU A 44 7.17 1.47 2.60
CA GLU A 44 6.73 2.60 3.44
C GLU A 44 6.88 3.96 2.74
N GLY A 45 7.87 4.12 1.85
CA GLY A 45 8.10 5.37 1.13
C GLY A 45 7.18 5.61 -0.09
N LEU A 46 6.28 4.67 -0.40
CA LEU A 46 5.48 4.74 -1.63
C LEU A 46 4.56 5.96 -1.67
N ALA A 47 3.87 6.27 -0.56
CA ALA A 47 2.99 7.44 -0.50
C ALA A 47 3.77 8.75 -0.70
N ASN A 48 4.96 8.87 -0.07
CA ASN A 48 5.81 10.05 -0.20
C ASN A 48 6.36 10.25 -1.62
N ALA A 49 6.48 9.17 -2.40
CA ALA A 49 6.91 9.23 -3.79
C ALA A 49 5.78 9.62 -4.77
N LEU A 50 4.54 9.72 -4.30
CA LEU A 50 3.37 10.10 -5.09
C LEU A 50 2.93 11.53 -4.71
N PRO A 51 2.82 12.47 -5.67
CA PRO A 51 2.59 13.89 -5.37
C PRO A 51 1.35 14.22 -4.54
N ASN A 52 0.28 13.43 -4.71
CA ASN A 52 -1.04 13.67 -4.10
C ASN A 52 -1.55 12.44 -3.33
N ALA A 53 -0.64 11.66 -2.74
CA ALA A 53 -1.02 10.47 -1.99
C ALA A 53 -1.12 10.72 -0.48
N ARG A 54 -2.05 10.00 0.15
CA ARG A 54 -2.13 9.86 1.61
C ARG A 54 -1.65 8.47 2.01
N ASP A 55 -0.96 8.41 3.14
CA ASP A 55 -0.53 7.16 3.73
C ASP A 55 -1.49 6.76 4.87
N ILE A 56 -2.04 5.55 4.80
CA ILE A 56 -2.98 5.01 5.79
C ILE A 56 -2.38 3.70 6.31
N HIS A 57 -1.80 3.75 7.50
CA HIS A 57 -1.19 2.59 8.15
C HIS A 57 -2.14 2.00 9.19
N LEU A 58 -2.53 0.73 8.98
CA LEU A 58 -3.44 -0.04 9.82
C LEU A 58 -2.65 -1.21 10.44
N PRO A 59 -1.83 -0.97 11.49
CA PRO A 59 -0.94 -1.98 12.06
C PRO A 59 -1.67 -3.14 12.75
N GLU A 60 -2.95 -2.99 13.06
CA GLU A 60 -3.83 -4.04 13.56
C GLU A 60 -4.32 -5.01 12.47
N LEU A 61 -4.12 -4.65 11.19
CA LEU A 61 -4.50 -5.48 10.06
C LEU A 61 -3.28 -6.15 9.41
N THR A 62 -3.57 -7.23 8.69
CA THR A 62 -2.62 -7.98 7.89
C THR A 62 -2.71 -7.61 6.41
N HIS A 63 -1.79 -8.14 5.58
CA HIS A 63 -1.87 -8.07 4.11
C HIS A 63 -3.22 -8.58 3.57
N PHE A 64 -3.90 -9.42 4.35
CA PHE A 64 -5.24 -9.93 4.08
C PHE A 64 -6.35 -9.02 4.62
N MET A 65 -6.08 -7.73 4.86
CA MET A 65 -7.07 -6.74 5.30
C MET A 65 -8.40 -6.76 4.54
N PRO A 66 -8.46 -7.03 3.20
CA PRO A 66 -9.75 -7.09 2.51
C PRO A 66 -10.63 -8.25 2.97
N MET A 67 -10.04 -9.30 3.56
CA MET A 67 -10.76 -10.44 4.15
C MET A 67 -10.91 -10.31 5.66
N GLN A 68 -9.95 -9.68 6.34
CA GLN A 68 -9.96 -9.52 7.79
C GLN A 68 -11.02 -8.49 8.24
N ASP A 69 -11.13 -7.36 7.54
CA ASP A 69 -12.17 -6.35 7.76
C ASP A 69 -12.65 -5.76 6.42
N PRO A 70 -13.53 -6.49 5.69
CA PRO A 70 -14.00 -6.07 4.39
C PRO A 70 -14.78 -4.74 4.44
N ALA A 71 -15.48 -4.47 5.53
CA ALA A 71 -16.31 -3.28 5.67
C ALA A 71 -15.43 -2.03 5.78
N LEU A 72 -14.39 -2.07 6.63
CA LEU A 72 -13.43 -0.97 6.75
C LEU A 72 -12.73 -0.67 5.42
N ILE A 73 -12.25 -1.71 4.73
CA ILE A 73 -11.56 -1.54 3.44
C ILE A 73 -12.50 -1.02 2.35
N ALA A 74 -13.74 -1.50 2.32
CA ALA A 74 -14.75 -0.97 1.40
C ALA A 74 -15.05 0.51 1.67
N GLY A 75 -15.10 0.92 2.95
CA GLY A 75 -15.27 2.32 3.35
C GLY A 75 -14.18 3.21 2.74
N TYR A 76 -12.90 2.84 2.91
CA TYR A 76 -11.80 3.58 2.29
C TYR A 76 -11.90 3.65 0.75
N ILE A 77 -12.31 2.57 0.09
CA ILE A 77 -12.49 2.55 -1.38
C ILE A 77 -13.65 3.48 -1.80
N ALA A 78 -14.73 3.53 -1.02
CA ALA A 78 -15.86 4.41 -1.25
C ALA A 78 -15.56 5.88 -0.91
N GLY A 79 -14.41 6.18 -0.30
CA GLY A 79 -14.04 7.51 0.18
C GLY A 79 -14.57 7.84 1.57
N GLU A 80 -15.15 6.88 2.27
CA GLU A 80 -15.56 7.01 3.67
C GLU A 80 -14.30 7.02 4.55
N GLY A 81 -14.19 8.00 5.45
CA GLY A 81 -12.98 8.18 6.26
C GLY A 81 -11.81 8.89 5.55
N MET A 82 -12.02 9.40 4.33
CA MET A 82 -11.07 10.26 3.60
C MET A 82 -11.40 11.76 3.67
N ALA A 83 -12.43 12.15 4.41
CA ALA A 83 -12.79 13.54 4.65
C ALA A 83 -11.90 14.15 5.75
N ASP A 84 -11.28 15.29 5.43
CA ASP A 84 -10.63 16.18 6.42
C ASP A 84 -11.66 16.96 7.24
#